data_AF-A0A7S1BPQ8-F1
#
_entry.id   AF-A0A7S1BPQ8-F1
#
_cell.length_a   1.000
_cell.length_b   1.000
_cell.length_c   1.000
_cell.angle_alpha   90.00
_cell.angle_beta   90.00
_cell.angle_gamma   90.00
#
_symmetry.space_group_name_H-M   'P 1'
#
loop_
_entity.id
_entity.type
_entity.pdbx_description
1 polymer ?
#
loop_
_entity_poly.entity_id
_entity_poly.type
_entity_poly.pdbx_seq_one_letter_code
_entity_poly.pdbx_strand_id
1 'polypeptide(L)'
;MNPPSELPDAVSSADEPAAASSAPAVHGAPTEGMCCLCTMEEITAEDQNYVEYQSHPSLCWKPARYELCVVEELLRTQFRDWLDRVRKSDCRAEMRRLLAAGPPSFLEDAHGFPLDEGDERVVRLWYARDGEEVGARLVGAPEGEERRKLWDS
;
A
#
# COMPACT_ATOMS: atom_id res chain seq x y z
N MET A 1 -5.56 -64.33 17.77
CA MET A 1 -4.95 -64.17 16.43
C MET A 1 -5.66 -62.99 15.75
N ASN A 2 -4.87 -62.10 15.18
CA ASN A 2 -5.14 -60.69 14.90
C ASN A 2 -6.46 -60.36 14.19
N PRO A 3 -7.12 -59.23 14.54
CA PRO A 3 -8.04 -58.54 13.65
C PRO A 3 -7.26 -57.80 12.54
N PRO A 4 -7.77 -57.74 11.29
CA PRO A 4 -7.15 -56.97 10.22
C PRO A 4 -7.49 -55.48 10.33
N SER A 5 -6.42 -54.70 10.57
CA SER A 5 -6.11 -53.34 10.11
C SER A 5 -7.26 -52.43 9.63
N GLU A 6 -7.68 -51.52 10.51
CA GLU A 6 -8.31 -50.25 10.12
C GLU A 6 -7.26 -49.33 9.46
N LEU A 7 -7.59 -48.83 8.27
CA LEU A 7 -6.93 -47.72 7.60
C LEU A 7 -7.62 -46.42 8.07
N PRO A 8 -6.88 -45.39 8.53
CA PRO A 8 -7.46 -44.06 8.71
C PRO A 8 -7.40 -43.27 7.40
N ASP A 9 -8.58 -42.95 6.85
CA ASP A 9 -8.71 -41.96 5.79
C ASP A 9 -8.38 -40.56 6.34
N ALA A 10 -7.29 -40.02 5.83
CA ALA A 10 -6.90 -38.64 5.96
C ALA A 10 -7.70 -37.76 5.00
N VAL A 11 -8.31 -36.70 5.52
CA VAL A 11 -8.47 -35.42 4.80
C VAL A 11 -8.61 -34.32 5.85
N SER A 12 -7.48 -33.77 6.27
CA SER A 12 -6.95 -32.49 5.78
C SER A 12 -7.84 -31.32 6.16
N SER A 13 -7.67 -30.89 7.42
CA SER A 13 -7.98 -29.54 7.87
C SER A 13 -7.45 -28.56 6.83
N ALA A 14 -8.34 -27.71 6.31
CA ALA A 14 -7.95 -26.61 5.46
C ALA A 14 -7.06 -25.67 6.28
N ASP A 15 -5.79 -25.69 5.92
CA ASP A 15 -4.74 -24.76 6.29
C ASP A 15 -5.20 -23.34 5.88
N GLU A 16 -5.66 -22.55 6.84
CA GLU A 16 -5.71 -21.09 6.69
C GLU A 16 -4.25 -20.61 6.60
N PRO A 17 -3.83 -19.96 5.50
CA PRO A 17 -2.45 -19.52 5.39
C PRO A 17 -2.25 -18.31 6.31
N ALA A 18 -1.53 -18.60 7.40
CA ALA A 18 -0.62 -17.72 8.13
C ALA A 18 -0.83 -16.22 7.90
N ALA A 19 -1.65 -15.60 8.76
CA ALA A 19 -1.47 -14.19 9.10
C ALA A 19 -0.02 -14.05 9.59
N ALA A 20 0.80 -13.35 8.81
CA ALA A 20 2.17 -13.02 9.17
C ALA A 20 2.12 -12.24 10.48
N SER A 21 2.45 -12.92 11.58
CA SER A 21 2.64 -12.33 12.89
C SER A 21 3.94 -11.52 12.84
N SER A 22 3.88 -10.31 12.31
CA SER A 22 4.86 -9.27 12.59
C SER A 22 4.70 -8.91 14.07
N ALA A 23 5.81 -8.83 14.82
CA ALA A 23 5.82 -8.27 16.17
C ALA A 23 5.02 -6.96 16.21
N PRO A 24 4.30 -6.62 17.31
CA PRO A 24 3.46 -5.44 17.32
C PRO A 24 4.36 -4.22 17.11
N ALA A 25 4.36 -3.69 15.88
CA ALA A 25 4.87 -2.37 15.62
C ALA A 25 4.05 -1.45 16.51
N VAL A 26 4.73 -0.67 17.36
CA VAL A 26 4.05 0.29 18.23
C VAL A 26 3.60 1.42 17.31
N HIS A 27 2.38 1.27 16.78
CA HIS A 27 1.71 2.32 16.01
C HIS A 27 1.39 3.50 16.93
N GLY A 28 1.47 4.70 16.35
CA GLY A 28 1.23 5.95 17.02
C GLY A 28 -0.24 6.33 17.10
N ALA A 29 -0.47 7.57 17.47
CA ALA A 29 -1.76 8.23 17.50
C ALA A 29 -1.66 9.57 16.75
N PRO A 30 -2.78 10.09 16.21
CA PRO A 30 -2.78 11.40 15.57
C PRO A 30 -2.33 12.50 16.54
N THR A 31 -1.51 13.42 16.04
CA THR A 31 -1.09 14.60 16.81
C THR A 31 -2.25 15.58 16.95
N GLU A 32 -2.30 16.30 18.07
CA GLU A 32 -3.30 17.35 18.29
C GLU A 32 -3.21 18.43 17.18
N GLY A 33 -4.36 18.72 16.53
CA GLY A 33 -4.44 19.67 15.41
C GLY A 33 -3.91 19.13 14.08
N MET A 34 -3.76 17.81 13.93
CA MET A 34 -3.41 17.20 12.64
C MET A 34 -4.58 17.31 11.67
N CYS A 35 -4.30 17.74 10.43
CA CYS A 35 -5.29 17.85 9.37
C CYS A 35 -4.82 17.15 8.10
N CYS A 36 -5.77 16.63 7.33
CA CYS A 36 -5.54 16.05 6.02
C CYS A 36 -5.13 17.14 5.01
N LEU A 37 -4.04 16.92 4.29
CA LEU A 37 -3.57 17.90 3.29
C LEU A 37 -4.50 18.05 2.08
N CYS A 38 -5.36 17.06 1.79
CA CYS A 38 -6.23 17.07 0.63
C CYS A 38 -7.60 17.69 0.94
N THR A 39 -8.25 17.22 2.00
CA THR A 39 -9.61 17.62 2.37
C THR A 39 -9.63 18.78 3.38
N MET A 40 -8.50 19.06 4.03
CA MET A 40 -8.38 20.00 5.15
C MET A 40 -9.21 19.60 6.39
N GLU A 41 -9.69 18.36 6.44
CA GLU A 41 -10.42 17.82 7.60
C GLU A 41 -9.45 17.40 8.71
N GLU A 42 -9.95 17.37 9.96
CA GLU A 42 -9.15 16.98 11.12
C GLU A 42 -8.91 15.47 11.12
N ILE A 43 -7.67 15.07 11.42
CA ILE A 43 -7.31 13.67 11.61
C ILE A 43 -7.31 13.40 13.11
N THR A 44 -8.34 12.71 13.58
CA THR A 44 -8.55 12.46 15.01
C THR A 44 -8.64 10.97 15.30
N ALA A 45 -8.37 10.60 16.56
CA ALA A 45 -8.57 9.22 17.00
C ALA A 45 -10.07 8.85 17.07
N GLU A 46 -10.94 9.84 17.27
CA GLU A 46 -12.39 9.67 17.35
C GLU A 46 -12.98 9.32 15.98
N ASP A 47 -12.52 10.01 14.93
CA ASP A 47 -12.96 9.78 13.55
C ASP A 47 -12.29 8.57 12.89
N GLN A 48 -11.32 7.96 13.58
CA GLN A 48 -10.60 6.76 13.14
C GLN A 48 -9.98 6.90 11.72
N ASN A 49 -9.65 8.12 11.33
CA ASN A 49 -9.17 8.46 9.99
C ASN A 49 -7.63 8.58 9.92
N TYR A 50 -6.93 8.23 11.01
CA TYR A 50 -5.47 8.21 11.10
C TYR A 50 -4.87 7.02 10.34
N VAL A 51 -3.80 7.31 9.60
CA VAL A 51 -3.06 6.33 8.79
C VAL A 51 -1.57 6.51 9.03
N GLU A 52 -0.86 5.39 9.14
CA GLU A 52 0.60 5.36 9.07
C GLU A 52 1.06 4.68 7.79
N TYR A 53 2.27 5.01 7.36
CA TYR A 53 2.92 4.36 6.24
C TYR A 53 4.31 3.91 6.63
N GLN A 54 4.74 2.80 6.03
CA GLN A 54 6.07 2.25 6.20
C GLN A 54 6.88 2.49 4.93
N SER A 55 8.04 3.12 5.07
CA SER A 55 8.99 3.35 3.98
C SER A 55 10.03 2.22 3.86
N HIS A 56 10.60 2.02 2.68
CA HIS A 56 11.68 1.07 2.43
C HIS A 56 12.93 1.82 1.90
N PRO A 57 14.15 1.48 2.35
CA PRO A 57 14.53 0.29 3.13
C PRO A 57 14.49 0.46 4.66
N SER A 58 14.20 1.66 5.18
CA SER A 58 14.28 1.91 6.63
C SER A 58 13.25 1.10 7.43
N LEU A 59 12.13 0.71 6.82
CA LEU A 59 11.01 0.00 7.43
C LEU A 59 10.42 0.75 8.65
N CYS A 60 10.59 2.07 8.67
CA CYS A 60 10.09 2.96 9.71
C CYS A 60 8.63 3.32 9.43
N TRP A 61 7.78 3.16 10.44
CA TRP A 61 6.40 3.65 10.43
C TRP A 61 6.37 5.15 10.69
N LYS A 62 5.56 5.87 9.90
CA LYS A 62 5.43 7.33 9.97
C LYS A 62 3.96 7.74 9.78
N PRO A 63 3.52 8.84 10.41
CA PRO A 63 2.17 9.37 10.21
C PRO A 63 2.00 9.89 8.78
N ALA A 64 0.98 9.40 8.08
CA ALA A 64 0.59 9.95 6.78
C ALA A 64 0.01 11.36 6.95
N ARG A 65 0.22 12.23 5.97
CA ARG A 65 -0.41 13.57 5.94
C ARG A 65 -1.81 13.58 5.32
N TYR A 66 -2.30 12.40 4.97
CA TYR A 66 -3.63 12.17 4.43
C TYR A 66 -4.43 11.31 5.39
N GLU A 67 -5.74 11.53 5.39
CA GLU A 67 -6.67 10.69 6.11
C GLU A 67 -7.00 9.40 5.33
N LEU A 68 -7.61 8.44 6.03
CA LEU A 68 -7.93 7.12 5.51
C LEU A 68 -8.62 7.13 4.15
N CYS A 69 -9.69 7.92 3.96
CA CYS A 69 -10.45 7.92 2.73
C CYS A 69 -9.62 8.39 1.51
N VAL A 70 -8.75 9.38 1.71
CA VAL A 70 -7.86 9.92 0.67
C VAL A 70 -6.79 8.89 0.31
N VAL A 71 -6.23 8.19 1.30
CA VAL A 71 -5.25 7.13 1.05
C VAL A 71 -5.88 5.98 0.25
N GLU A 72 -7.08 5.54 0.62
CA GLU A 72 -7.81 4.52 -0.13
C GLU A 72 -8.13 4.95 -1.57
N GLU A 73 -8.51 6.21 -1.76
CA GLU A 73 -8.79 6.75 -3.08
C GLU A 73 -7.51 6.77 -3.93
N LEU A 74 -6.40 7.28 -3.40
CA LEU A 74 -5.11 7.31 -4.10
C LEU A 74 -4.65 5.90 -4.52
N LEU A 75 -4.80 4.89 -3.66
CA LEU A 75 -4.48 3.50 -4.01
C LEU A 75 -5.26 3.01 -5.23
N ARG A 76 -6.52 3.46 -5.39
CA ARG A 76 -7.40 3.05 -6.49
C ARG A 76 -7.24 3.90 -7.76
N THR A 77 -6.92 5.18 -7.61
CA THR A 77 -6.93 6.14 -8.72
C THR A 77 -5.55 6.40 -9.31
N GLN A 78 -4.48 6.38 -8.51
CA GLN A 78 -3.15 6.83 -8.95
C GLN A 78 -2.63 6.08 -10.20
N PHE A 79 -2.83 4.76 -10.27
CA PHE A 79 -2.43 3.98 -11.45
C PHE A 79 -3.30 4.30 -12.68
N ARG A 80 -4.61 4.44 -12.50
CA ARG A 80 -5.54 4.83 -13.58
C ARG A 80 -5.22 6.22 -14.11
N ASP A 81 -4.93 7.15 -13.22
CA ASP A 81 -4.61 8.53 -13.56
C ASP A 81 -3.26 8.60 -14.27
N TRP A 82 -2.30 7.76 -13.90
CA TRP A 82 -1.06 7.58 -14.67
C TRP A 82 -1.34 7.06 -16.09
N LEU A 83 -2.16 6.01 -16.24
CA LEU A 83 -2.54 5.49 -17.56
C LEU A 83 -3.22 6.56 -18.42
N ASP A 84 -4.12 7.33 -17.82
CA ASP A 84 -4.82 8.42 -18.48
C ASP A 84 -3.85 9.55 -18.88
N ARG A 85 -2.88 9.90 -18.03
CA ARG A 85 -1.84 10.87 -18.36
C ARG A 85 -0.94 10.38 -19.49
N VAL A 86 -0.54 9.12 -19.50
CA VAL A 86 0.25 8.53 -20.60
C VAL A 86 -0.55 8.53 -21.91
N ARG A 87 -1.87 8.29 -21.86
CA ARG A 87 -2.73 8.29 -23.05
C ARG A 87 -3.05 9.69 -23.57
N LYS A 88 -3.24 10.66 -22.67
CA LYS A 88 -3.75 12.01 -22.98
C LYS A 88 -2.65 13.08 -23.12
N SER A 89 -1.47 12.88 -22.52
CA SER A 89 -0.42 13.90 -22.53
C SER A 89 0.14 14.09 -23.94
N ASP A 90 0.06 15.32 -24.44
CA ASP A 90 0.65 15.76 -25.70
C ASP A 90 2.00 16.48 -25.49
N CYS A 91 2.34 16.80 -24.24
CA CYS A 91 3.59 17.45 -23.88
C CYS A 91 4.75 16.45 -23.90
N ARG A 92 5.68 16.64 -24.84
CA ARG A 92 6.87 15.78 -25.02
C ARG A 92 7.73 15.65 -23.76
N ALA A 93 7.85 16.71 -22.96
CA ALA A 93 8.66 16.69 -21.74
C ALA A 93 8.00 15.86 -20.64
N GLU A 94 6.68 15.98 -20.50
CA GLU A 94 5.89 15.20 -19.56
C GLU A 94 5.87 13.72 -19.95
N MET A 95 5.62 13.41 -21.23
CA MET A 95 5.65 12.05 -21.74
C MET A 95 7.00 11.36 -21.47
N ARG A 96 8.12 12.06 -21.68
CA ARG A 96 9.46 11.52 -21.39
C ARG A 96 9.66 11.22 -19.92
N ARG A 97 9.14 12.05 -19.01
CA ARG A 97 9.22 11.83 -17.57
C ARG A 97 8.36 10.65 -17.14
N LEU A 98 7.12 10.58 -17.63
CA LEU A 98 6.20 9.48 -17.35
C LEU A 98 6.77 8.14 -17.83
N LEU A 99 7.36 8.11 -19.03
CA LEU A 99 8.03 6.93 -19.54
C LEU A 99 9.32 6.60 -18.76
N ALA A 100 10.12 7.60 -18.37
CA ALA A 100 11.32 7.34 -17.58
C ALA A 100 11.00 6.78 -16.18
N ALA A 101 9.92 7.25 -15.56
CA ALA A 101 9.44 6.73 -14.28
C ALA A 101 8.79 5.33 -14.42
N GLY A 102 8.11 5.09 -15.54
CA GLY A 102 7.37 3.86 -15.78
C GLY A 102 6.05 3.81 -14.99
N PRO A 103 5.32 2.69 -15.07
CA PRO A 103 4.06 2.51 -14.35
C PRO A 103 4.29 2.49 -12.84
N PRO A 104 3.61 3.36 -12.06
CA PRO A 104 3.72 3.37 -10.61
C PRO A 104 3.15 2.05 -10.08
N SER A 105 3.91 1.40 -9.19
CA SER A 105 3.53 0.11 -8.59
C SER A 105 3.06 0.28 -7.14
N PHE A 106 3.61 1.28 -6.45
CA PHE A 106 3.32 1.60 -5.06
C PHE A 106 2.80 3.03 -4.96
N LEU A 107 2.14 3.32 -3.85
CA LEU A 107 1.68 4.65 -3.51
C LEU A 107 2.87 5.61 -3.37
N GLU A 108 2.90 6.62 -4.23
CA GLU A 108 3.92 7.66 -4.20
C GLU A 108 3.24 9.04 -4.12
N ASP A 109 3.54 9.80 -3.07
CA ASP A 109 3.20 11.22 -2.96
C ASP A 109 4.21 11.91 -2.03
N ALA A 110 4.97 12.88 -2.56
CA ALA A 110 6.03 13.56 -1.81
C ALA A 110 5.49 14.45 -0.68
N HIS A 111 4.23 14.90 -0.77
CA HIS A 111 3.60 15.76 0.23
C HIS A 111 2.83 14.93 1.26
N GLY A 112 2.13 13.89 0.79
CA GLY A 112 1.38 12.94 1.60
C GLY A 112 2.24 12.00 2.43
N PHE A 113 3.29 11.47 1.81
CA PHE A 113 4.16 10.42 2.33
C PHE A 113 5.62 10.85 2.22
N PRO A 114 6.06 11.85 3.01
CA PRO A 114 7.44 12.30 2.98
C PRO A 114 8.41 11.14 3.29
N LEU A 115 9.32 10.87 2.36
CA LEU A 115 10.37 9.85 2.53
C LEU A 115 11.60 10.48 3.20
N ASP A 116 12.29 9.72 4.05
CA ASP A 116 13.55 10.20 4.65
C ASP A 116 14.71 10.06 3.66
N GLU A 117 15.84 10.68 3.99
CA GLU A 117 17.09 10.53 3.24
C GLU A 117 17.52 9.04 3.21
N GLY A 118 17.33 8.39 2.06
CA GLY A 118 17.65 6.98 1.85
C GLY A 118 16.43 6.07 1.66
N ASP A 119 15.22 6.56 1.94
CA ASP A 119 13.99 5.84 1.62
C ASP A 119 13.58 6.06 0.16
N GLU A 120 13.20 4.97 -0.50
CA GLU A 120 12.87 4.96 -1.93
C GLU A 120 11.36 4.97 -2.19
N ARG A 121 10.58 4.27 -1.35
CA ARG A 121 9.15 4.05 -1.59
C ARG A 121 8.38 3.67 -0.35
N VAL A 122 7.07 3.82 -0.40
CA VAL A 122 6.14 3.28 0.60
C VAL A 122 5.83 1.82 0.29
N VAL A 123 5.88 0.94 1.30
CA VAL A 123 5.65 -0.50 1.14
C VAL A 123 4.41 -1.00 1.88
N ARG A 124 4.09 -0.43 3.04
CA ARG A 124 2.92 -0.78 3.83
C ARG A 124 2.20 0.45 4.33
N LEU A 125 0.92 0.28 4.64
CA LEU A 125 0.06 1.26 5.28
C LEU A 125 -0.58 0.57 6.48
N TRP A 126 -0.85 1.33 7.53
CA TRP A 126 -1.56 0.87 8.70
C TRP A 126 -2.72 1.80 8.99
N TYR A 127 -3.87 1.21 9.29
CA TYR A 127 -5.11 1.95 9.49
C TYR A 127 -5.49 1.93 10.96
N ALA A 128 -5.69 3.11 11.56
CA ALA A 128 -6.05 3.21 12.98
C ALA A 128 -7.47 2.72 13.29
N ARG A 129 -8.33 2.63 12.26
CA ARG A 129 -9.72 2.21 12.37
C ARG A 129 -9.88 0.76 12.81
N ASP A 130 -9.16 -0.13 12.15
CA ASP A 130 -9.24 -1.58 12.31
C ASP A 130 -7.92 -2.16 12.86
N GLY A 131 -6.85 -1.37 12.86
CA GLY A 131 -5.52 -1.81 13.23
C GLY A 131 -4.89 -2.71 12.18
N GLU A 132 -5.41 -2.73 10.95
CA GLU A 132 -4.91 -3.58 9.89
C GLU A 132 -3.73 -2.96 9.15
N GLU A 133 -2.72 -3.79 8.85
CA GLU A 133 -1.64 -3.46 7.94
C GLU A 133 -1.99 -3.91 6.53
N VAL A 134 -2.11 -2.96 5.60
CA VAL A 134 -2.32 -3.25 4.18
C VAL A 134 -1.07 -2.92 3.36
N GLY A 135 -0.91 -3.60 2.22
CA GLY A 135 0.16 -3.26 1.28
C GLY A 135 -0.10 -1.92 0.62
N ALA A 136 0.94 -1.08 0.48
CA ALA A 136 0.84 0.22 -0.20
C ALA A 136 0.78 0.11 -1.74
N ARG A 137 0.28 -1.01 -2.26
CA ARG A 137 0.27 -1.32 -3.69
C ARG A 137 -0.93 -0.69 -4.36
N LEU A 138 -0.70 -0.07 -5.53
CA LEU A 138 -1.78 0.51 -6.32
C LEU A 138 -2.65 -0.59 -6.95
N VAL A 139 -3.97 -0.37 -6.91
CA VAL A 139 -4.94 -1.29 -7.52
C VAL A 139 -4.78 -1.27 -9.05
N GLY A 140 -4.58 -2.45 -9.63
CA GLY A 140 -4.42 -2.61 -11.07
C GLY A 140 -3.00 -2.36 -11.60
N ALA A 141 -2.04 -2.00 -10.74
CA ALA A 141 -0.65 -1.87 -11.16
C ALA A 141 -0.06 -3.26 -11.49
N PRO A 142 0.48 -3.45 -12.71
CA PRO A 142 1.04 -4.74 -13.14
C PRO A 142 2.31 -5.05 -12.33
N GLU A 143 2.50 -6.33 -11.98
CA GLU A 143 3.62 -6.80 -11.17
C GLU A 143 4.60 -7.66 -11.97
N GLY A 144 5.87 -7.64 -11.57
CA GLY A 144 6.86 -8.63 -11.99
C GLY A 144 7.00 -8.79 -13.51
N GLU A 145 6.59 -9.94 -14.02
CA GLU A 145 6.58 -10.23 -15.46
C GLU A 145 5.55 -9.41 -16.23
N GLU A 146 4.39 -9.08 -15.67
CA GLU A 146 3.38 -8.27 -16.37
C GLU A 146 3.85 -6.83 -16.53
N ARG A 147 4.54 -6.27 -15.52
CA ARG A 147 5.19 -4.96 -15.64
C ARG A 147 6.25 -4.98 -16.74
N ARG A 148 7.10 -6.01 -16.73
CA ARG A 148 8.15 -6.17 -17.74
C ARG A 148 7.57 -6.36 -19.13
N LYS A 149 6.54 -7.18 -19.30
CA LYS A 149 5.86 -7.38 -20.59
C LYS A 149 5.15 -6.11 -21.08
N LEU A 150 4.55 -5.32 -20.18
CA LEU A 150 3.95 -4.04 -20.54
C LEU A 150 5.00 -3.01 -20.99
N TRP A 151 6.22 -3.11 -20.46
CA TRP A 151 7.31 -2.17 -20.73
C TRP A 151 8.22 -2.58 -21.89
N ASP A 152 8.44 -3.88 -22.08
CA ASP A 152 9.31 -4.46 -23.11
C ASP A 152 8.57 -4.75 -24.44
N SER A 153 7.24 -4.65 -24.48
CA SER A 153 6.41 -4.81 -25.69
C SER A 153 6.14 -3.50 -26.41
#